data_AF-A0A2V5JCC0-F1
#
_entry.id   AF-A0A2V5JCC0-F1
#
_cell.length_a   1.000
_cell.length_b   1.000
_cell.length_c   1.000
_cell.angle_alpha   90.00
_cell.angle_beta   90.00
_cell.angle_gamma   90.00
#
_symmetry.space_group_name_H-M   'P 1'
#
loop_
_entity.id
_entity.type
_entity.pdbx_description
1 polymer ?
#
loop_
_entity_poly.entity_id
_entity_poly.type
_entity_poly.pdbx_seq_one_letter_code
_entity_poly.pdbx_strand_id
1 'polypeptide(L)'
;MLLYRKSTLAVLLALIFFSFFGTLTASAWMFPKNYDWRYRVISNLLSPRDNPSHYWMAASGLALTGLLMLPFAGYLRRHLGVIAPRTANIGAGTFTAGIIALICACFVVPQHTHDVLGVRRLHELLGRSAAGFLAMGMLCSCWCAWKGRGRNRFAAQLFWIWSLVTLLPLVGIFFSESLLLLTRLEPSWATPIHSALRHSVFWHLGFWEWTGAVAVFLFLCAAVFLTPRRATLPYVDPFDCAVTSLYDNLAT
;
A
#
# COMPACT_ATOMS: atom_id res chain seq x y z
N MET A 1 -19.57 -18.38 -6.95
CA MET A 1 -18.96 -17.07 -7.32
C MET A 1 -17.99 -16.47 -6.29
N LEU A 2 -18.21 -16.59 -4.97
CA LEU A 2 -17.37 -15.95 -3.93
C LEU A 2 -16.01 -16.63 -3.67
N LEU A 3 -15.92 -17.96 -3.81
CA LEU A 3 -14.67 -18.72 -3.80
C LEU A 3 -13.73 -18.30 -4.94
N TYR A 4 -14.31 -18.19 -6.13
CA TYR A 4 -13.62 -17.73 -7.33
C TYR A 4 -12.98 -16.35 -7.08
N ARG A 5 -13.69 -15.38 -6.49
CA ARG A 5 -13.10 -14.06 -6.18
C ARG A 5 -11.94 -14.10 -5.19
N LYS A 6 -12.01 -14.88 -4.12
CA LYS A 6 -10.90 -14.98 -3.15
C LYS A 6 -9.70 -15.72 -3.76
N SER A 7 -9.96 -16.74 -4.57
CA SER A 7 -8.95 -17.43 -5.37
C SER A 7 -8.29 -16.49 -6.39
N THR A 8 -9.07 -15.70 -7.14
CA THR A 8 -8.55 -14.68 -8.06
C THR A 8 -7.69 -13.64 -7.34
N LEU A 9 -8.13 -13.12 -6.19
CA LEU A 9 -7.31 -12.16 -5.41
C LEU A 9 -6.03 -12.78 -4.86
N ALA A 10 -6.05 -14.06 -4.47
CA ALA A 10 -4.84 -14.77 -4.06
C ALA A 10 -3.87 -14.99 -5.23
N VAL A 11 -4.39 -15.34 -6.42
CA VAL A 11 -3.58 -15.42 -7.64
C VAL A 11 -3.00 -14.06 -8.01
N LEU A 12 -3.80 -12.99 -7.97
CA LEU A 12 -3.33 -11.62 -8.20
C LEU A 12 -2.25 -11.23 -7.17
N LEU A 13 -2.42 -11.60 -5.90
CA LEU A 13 -1.41 -11.35 -4.85
C LEU A 13 -0.09 -12.08 -5.14
N ALA A 14 -0.15 -13.34 -5.58
CA ALA A 14 1.04 -14.08 -5.99
C ALA A 14 1.71 -13.43 -7.20
N LEU A 15 0.93 -13.02 -8.21
CA LEU A 15 1.45 -12.31 -9.38
C LEU A 15 2.06 -10.96 -9.01
N ILE A 16 1.44 -10.20 -8.09
CA ILE A 16 2.01 -8.97 -7.52
C ILE A 16 3.36 -9.27 -6.85
N PHE A 17 3.43 -10.32 -6.04
CA PHE A 17 4.67 -10.70 -5.35
C PHE A 17 5.80 -10.99 -6.35
N PHE A 18 5.54 -11.86 -7.33
CA PHE A 18 6.54 -12.21 -8.33
C PHE A 18 6.89 -11.03 -9.25
N SER A 19 5.90 -10.23 -9.64
CA SER A 19 6.10 -9.04 -10.46
C SER A 19 6.93 -7.98 -9.75
N PHE A 20 6.69 -7.76 -8.45
CA PHE A 20 7.41 -6.77 -7.66
C PHE A 20 8.77 -7.30 -7.21
N PHE A 21 8.78 -8.28 -6.30
CA PHE A 21 10.01 -8.77 -5.69
C PHE A 21 10.89 -9.51 -6.69
N GLY A 22 10.30 -10.31 -7.60
CA GLY A 22 11.08 -11.04 -8.59
C GLY A 22 11.86 -10.12 -9.52
N THR A 23 11.20 -9.08 -10.06
CA THR A 23 11.88 -8.12 -10.95
C THR A 23 12.85 -7.21 -10.23
N LEU A 24 12.55 -6.77 -9.00
CA LEU A 24 13.48 -5.98 -8.20
C LEU A 24 14.71 -6.79 -7.79
N THR A 25 14.56 -8.06 -7.40
CA THR A 25 15.69 -8.94 -7.08
C THR A 25 16.54 -9.20 -8.32
N ALA A 26 15.93 -9.50 -9.46
CA ALA A 26 16.66 -9.66 -10.73
C ALA A 26 17.41 -8.38 -11.13
N SER A 27 16.74 -7.23 -11.05
CA SER A 27 17.33 -5.92 -11.37
C SER A 27 18.47 -5.55 -10.40
N ALA A 28 18.32 -5.85 -9.10
CA ALA A 28 19.36 -5.63 -8.10
C ALA A 28 20.58 -6.54 -8.31
N TRP A 29 20.37 -7.78 -8.75
CA TRP A 29 21.46 -8.71 -9.08
C TRP A 29 22.22 -8.28 -10.34
N MET A 30 21.53 -7.68 -11.31
CA MET A 30 22.10 -7.13 -12.54
C MET A 30 22.55 -5.66 -12.39
N PHE A 31 22.53 -5.11 -11.18
CA PHE A 31 22.87 -3.72 -10.93
C PHE A 31 24.39 -3.49 -11.14
N PRO A 32 24.82 -2.40 -11.80
CA PRO A 32 26.24 -2.20 -12.13
C PRO A 32 27.19 -2.07 -10.94
N LYS A 33 26.64 -1.85 -9.74
CA LYS A 33 27.38 -1.71 -8.47
C LYS A 33 26.76 -2.65 -7.43
N ASN A 34 27.42 -2.81 -6.28
CA ASN A 34 26.76 -3.49 -5.15
C ASN A 34 25.50 -2.71 -4.73
N TYR A 35 24.34 -3.33 -4.90
CA TYR A 35 23.06 -2.78 -4.46
C TYR A 35 22.82 -3.15 -2.99
N ASP A 36 23.06 -2.20 -2.08
CA ASP A 36 22.67 -2.36 -0.68
C ASP A 36 21.30 -1.69 -0.46
N TRP A 37 20.28 -2.50 -0.21
CA TRP A 37 18.90 -2.07 0.02
C TRP A 37 18.73 -1.17 1.25
N ARG A 38 19.68 -1.21 2.20
CA ARG A 38 19.66 -0.35 3.40
C ARG A 38 19.88 1.11 3.05
N TYR A 39 20.72 1.36 2.04
CA TYR A 39 21.19 2.70 1.69
C TYR A 39 20.72 3.16 0.31
N ARG A 40 20.30 2.23 -0.56
CA ARG A 40 19.80 2.52 -1.90
C ARG A 40 18.29 2.41 -1.97
N VAL A 41 17.71 3.38 -2.66
CA VAL A 41 16.29 3.48 -2.97
C VAL A 41 15.91 2.49 -4.08
N ILE A 42 14.66 2.05 -4.08
CA ILE A 42 14.05 1.26 -5.16
C ILE A 42 14.11 2.07 -6.45
N SER A 43 13.90 3.39 -6.38
CA SER A 43 13.98 4.30 -7.52
C SER A 43 15.34 4.24 -8.27
N ASN A 44 16.45 3.86 -7.62
CA ASN A 44 17.73 3.64 -8.31
C ASN A 44 17.66 2.45 -9.28
N LEU A 45 16.87 1.42 -8.98
CA LEU A 45 16.68 0.27 -9.87
C LEU A 45 15.85 0.64 -11.11
N LEU A 46 14.97 1.65 -10.99
CA LEU A 46 14.10 2.14 -12.07
C LEU A 46 14.73 3.27 -12.90
N SER A 47 15.85 3.82 -12.45
CA SER A 47 16.53 4.95 -13.06
C SER A 47 17.54 4.46 -14.10
N PRO A 48 17.44 4.84 -15.39
CA PRO A 48 18.47 4.55 -16.39
C PRO A 48 19.80 5.21 -16.07
N ARG A 49 19.80 6.21 -15.18
CA ARG A 49 21.05 6.80 -14.70
C ARG A 49 21.83 5.86 -13.81
N ASP A 50 21.13 5.14 -12.94
CA ASP A 50 21.75 4.29 -11.94
C ASP A 50 21.83 2.82 -12.41
N ASN A 51 20.89 2.40 -13.27
CA ASN A 51 20.80 1.08 -13.86
C ASN A 51 20.56 1.13 -15.39
N PRO A 52 21.48 1.69 -16.20
CA PRO A 52 21.26 1.96 -17.62
C PRO A 52 20.84 0.75 -18.45
N SER A 53 21.38 -0.42 -18.15
CA SER A 53 21.14 -1.64 -18.93
C SER A 53 19.87 -2.38 -18.54
N HIS A 54 19.40 -2.27 -17.28
CA HIS A 54 18.36 -3.13 -16.73
C HIS A 54 17.23 -2.38 -15.99
N TYR A 55 17.16 -1.04 -16.08
CA TYR A 55 16.13 -0.26 -15.40
C TYR A 55 14.71 -0.66 -15.84
N TRP A 56 14.54 -1.02 -17.11
CA TRP A 56 13.27 -1.40 -17.71
C TRP A 56 12.67 -2.65 -17.04
N MET A 57 13.49 -3.54 -16.47
CA MET A 57 13.03 -4.75 -15.80
C MET A 57 12.33 -4.41 -14.48
N ALA A 58 12.94 -3.54 -13.66
CA ALA A 58 12.31 -3.05 -12.44
C ALA A 58 11.09 -2.16 -12.74
N ALA A 59 11.19 -1.30 -13.76
CA ALA A 59 10.09 -0.42 -14.15
C ALA A 59 8.87 -1.20 -14.67
N SER A 60 9.07 -2.20 -15.53
CA SER A 60 7.98 -3.05 -16.05
C SER A 60 7.35 -3.90 -14.95
N GLY A 61 8.15 -4.49 -14.06
CA GLY A 61 7.65 -5.26 -12.92
C GLY A 61 6.86 -4.41 -11.92
N LEU A 62 7.29 -3.16 -11.68
CA LEU A 62 6.56 -2.23 -10.81
C LEU A 62 5.29 -1.70 -11.47
N ALA A 63 5.31 -1.39 -12.77
CA ALA A 63 4.12 -1.01 -13.53
C ALA A 63 3.08 -2.14 -13.56
N LEU A 64 3.51 -3.38 -13.84
CA LEU A 64 2.65 -4.56 -13.80
C LEU A 64 2.09 -4.80 -12.39
N THR A 65 2.91 -4.60 -11.35
CA THR A 65 2.43 -4.63 -9.96
C THR A 65 1.31 -3.64 -9.72
N GLY A 66 1.46 -2.39 -10.14
CA GLY A 66 0.41 -1.37 -10.06
C GLY A 66 -0.88 -1.81 -10.77
N LEU A 67 -0.78 -2.32 -12.00
CA LEU A 67 -1.94 -2.82 -12.75
C LEU A 67 -2.67 -3.95 -12.02
N LEU A 68 -1.91 -4.91 -11.47
CA LEU A 68 -2.46 -6.03 -10.72
C LEU A 68 -3.07 -5.62 -9.36
N MET A 69 -2.68 -4.47 -8.81
CA MET A 69 -3.27 -3.89 -7.60
C MET A 69 -4.64 -3.23 -7.84
N LEU A 70 -5.00 -2.82 -9.06
CA LEU A 70 -6.26 -2.11 -9.35
C LEU A 70 -7.52 -2.86 -8.87
N PRO A 71 -7.67 -4.18 -9.09
CA PRO A 71 -8.83 -4.93 -8.58
C PRO A 71 -8.99 -4.86 -7.06
N PHE A 72 -7.91 -4.65 -6.30
CA PHE A 72 -7.96 -4.50 -4.84
C PHE A 72 -8.67 -3.23 -4.41
N ALA A 73 -8.54 -2.12 -5.14
CA ALA A 73 -9.28 -0.89 -4.83
C ALA A 73 -10.80 -1.11 -4.89
N GLY A 74 -11.26 -1.78 -5.97
CA GLY A 74 -12.67 -2.13 -6.14
C GLY A 74 -13.15 -3.17 -5.11
N TYR A 75 -12.28 -4.11 -4.73
CA TYR A 75 -12.55 -5.09 -3.68
C TYR A 75 -12.72 -4.42 -2.31
N LEU A 76 -11.77 -3.58 -1.90
CA LEU A 76 -11.79 -2.83 -0.64
C LEU A 76 -13.02 -1.92 -0.57
N ARG A 77 -13.33 -1.20 -1.65
CA ARG A 77 -14.55 -0.36 -1.74
C ARG A 77 -15.81 -1.15 -1.42
N ARG A 78 -15.98 -2.33 -2.05
CA ARG A 78 -17.17 -3.16 -1.88
C ARG A 78 -17.24 -3.80 -0.49
N HIS A 79 -16.11 -4.19 0.06
CA HIS A 79 -16.05 -4.81 1.39
C HIS A 79 -16.30 -3.79 2.50
N LEU A 80 -15.56 -2.68 2.48
CA LEU A 80 -15.62 -1.63 3.49
C LEU A 80 -16.84 -0.72 3.33
N GLY A 81 -17.42 -0.64 2.13
CA GLY A 81 -18.60 0.17 1.85
C GLY A 81 -19.85 -0.28 2.63
N VAL A 82 -19.89 -1.55 3.06
CA VAL A 82 -20.93 -2.08 3.96
C VAL A 82 -20.81 -1.51 5.38
N ILE A 83 -19.62 -1.06 5.77
CA ILE A 83 -19.33 -0.51 7.10
C ILE A 83 -19.39 1.02 7.08
N ALA A 84 -18.70 1.64 6.12
CA ALA A 84 -18.57 3.09 6.00
C ALA A 84 -18.47 3.50 4.53
N PRO A 85 -19.60 3.78 3.84
CA PRO A 85 -19.62 3.98 2.39
C PRO A 85 -18.80 5.18 1.92
N ARG A 86 -18.88 6.32 2.64
CA ARG A 86 -18.12 7.54 2.29
C ARG A 86 -16.62 7.30 2.38
N THR A 87 -16.14 6.76 3.51
CA THR A 87 -14.72 6.49 3.72
C THR A 87 -14.19 5.42 2.78
N ALA A 88 -14.98 4.38 2.48
CA ALA A 88 -14.59 3.34 1.52
C ALA A 88 -14.45 3.89 0.09
N ASN A 89 -15.30 4.84 -0.32
CA ASN A 89 -15.19 5.49 -1.62
C ASN A 89 -13.95 6.39 -1.71
N ILE A 90 -13.72 7.23 -0.68
CA ILE A 90 -12.53 8.07 -0.61
C ILE A 90 -11.28 7.20 -0.62
N GLY A 91 -11.23 6.17 0.23
CA GLY A 91 -10.09 5.26 0.33
C GLY A 91 -9.80 4.50 -0.97
N ALA A 92 -10.83 4.04 -1.68
CA ALA A 92 -10.64 3.39 -2.98
C ALA A 92 -10.18 4.38 -4.06
N GLY A 93 -10.72 5.61 -4.05
CA GLY A 93 -10.32 6.67 -4.96
C GLY A 93 -8.85 7.06 -4.78
N THR A 94 -8.43 7.32 -3.53
CA THR A 94 -7.04 7.66 -3.22
C THR A 94 -6.11 6.48 -3.49
N PHE A 95 -6.47 5.25 -3.13
CA PHE A 95 -5.66 4.08 -3.45
C PHE A 95 -5.47 3.91 -4.97
N THR A 96 -6.53 4.11 -5.77
CA THR A 96 -6.46 4.08 -7.24
C THR A 96 -5.57 5.19 -7.78
N ALA A 97 -5.71 6.42 -7.28
CA ALA A 97 -4.86 7.54 -7.66
C ALA A 97 -3.38 7.26 -7.36
N GLY A 98 -3.09 6.62 -6.22
CA GLY A 98 -1.74 6.19 -5.85
C GLY A 98 -1.16 5.15 -6.80
N ILE A 99 -1.98 4.15 -7.21
CA ILE A 99 -1.59 3.17 -8.23
C ILE A 99 -1.29 3.84 -9.57
N ILE A 100 -2.15 4.76 -10.02
CA ILE A 100 -1.94 5.48 -11.29
C ILE A 100 -0.66 6.30 -11.23
N ALA A 101 -0.44 7.05 -10.14
CA ALA A 101 0.78 7.81 -9.94
C ALA A 101 2.03 6.92 -9.94
N LEU A 102 1.96 5.72 -9.32
CA LEU A 102 3.05 4.74 -9.32
C LEU A 102 3.38 4.26 -10.74
N ILE A 103 2.36 3.88 -11.51
CA ILE A 103 2.52 3.45 -12.90
C ILE A 103 3.14 4.58 -13.73
N CYS A 104 2.62 5.81 -13.60
CA CYS A 104 3.19 6.99 -14.26
C CYS A 104 4.65 7.21 -13.87
N ALA A 105 5.02 7.06 -12.59
CA ALA A 105 6.40 7.20 -12.13
C ALA A 105 7.34 6.18 -12.80
N CYS A 106 6.85 4.98 -13.14
CA CYS A 106 7.64 3.95 -13.84
C CYS A 106 7.96 4.34 -15.29
N PHE A 107 7.10 5.12 -15.94
CA PHE A 107 7.27 5.55 -17.34
C PHE A 107 7.89 6.95 -17.49
N VAL A 108 7.72 7.82 -16.49
CA VAL A 108 8.40 9.12 -16.44
C VAL A 108 9.81 8.89 -15.93
N VAL A 109 10.71 8.67 -16.88
CA VAL A 109 12.08 8.26 -16.61
C VAL A 109 13.05 9.40 -16.92
N PRO A 110 13.88 9.86 -15.97
CA PRO A 110 14.90 10.88 -16.24
C PRO A 110 16.00 10.29 -17.15
N GLN A 111 16.02 10.67 -18.43
CA GLN A 111 17.04 10.26 -19.39
C GLN A 111 18.33 11.09 -19.26
N HIS A 112 19.47 10.47 -19.60
CA HIS A 112 20.82 11.04 -19.55
C HIS A 112 21.08 12.23 -20.50
N THR A 113 20.24 12.44 -21.51
CA THR A 113 20.59 13.30 -22.66
C THR A 113 19.99 14.70 -22.60
N HIS A 114 18.99 14.93 -21.74
CA HIS A 114 18.49 16.27 -21.48
C HIS A 114 18.26 16.43 -19.99
N ASP A 115 19.08 17.26 -19.37
CA ASP A 115 18.97 17.67 -17.97
C ASP A 115 17.76 18.62 -17.81
N VAL A 116 16.58 18.18 -18.25
CA VAL A 116 15.33 18.89 -18.00
C VAL A 116 15.02 18.61 -16.54
N LEU A 117 15.49 19.51 -15.66
CA LEU A 117 15.18 19.57 -14.23
C LEU A 117 13.69 19.28 -13.94
N GLY A 118 12.80 19.57 -14.89
CA GLY A 118 11.38 19.21 -14.87
C GLY A 118 11.07 17.71 -14.83
N VAL A 119 11.71 16.86 -15.64
CA VAL A 119 11.39 15.41 -15.70
C VAL A 119 11.77 14.72 -14.40
N ARG A 120 12.93 15.08 -13.82
CA ARG A 120 13.35 14.54 -12.52
C ARG A 120 12.40 14.95 -11.40
N ARG A 121 12.05 16.24 -11.33
CA ARG A 121 11.07 16.74 -10.36
C ARG A 121 9.71 16.08 -10.54
N LEU A 122 9.30 15.81 -11.78
CA LEU A 122 8.06 15.11 -12.08
C LEU A 122 8.09 13.66 -11.60
N HIS A 123 9.16 12.90 -11.86
CA HIS A 123 9.33 11.54 -11.35
C HIS A 123 9.28 11.50 -9.82
N GLU A 124 10.03 12.38 -9.16
CA GLU A 124 10.03 12.48 -7.70
C GLU A 124 8.64 12.87 -7.15
N LEU A 125 7.95 13.82 -7.80
CA LEU A 125 6.61 14.22 -7.42
C LEU A 125 5.64 13.04 -7.57
N LEU A 126 5.68 12.32 -8.69
CA LEU A 126 4.84 11.14 -8.93
C LEU A 126 5.11 10.04 -7.90
N GLY A 127 6.37 9.75 -7.59
CA GLY A 127 6.74 8.77 -6.56
C GLY A 127 6.23 9.16 -5.16
N ARG A 128 6.41 10.42 -4.75
CA ARG A 128 5.90 10.94 -3.47
C ARG A 128 4.36 10.95 -3.43
N SER A 129 3.72 11.37 -4.51
CA SER A 129 2.26 11.34 -4.66
C SER A 129 1.72 9.92 -4.61
N ALA A 130 2.37 8.96 -5.26
CA ALA A 130 2.01 7.54 -5.21
C ALA A 130 2.02 7.02 -3.77
N ALA A 131 3.13 7.25 -3.05
CA ALA A 131 3.26 6.86 -1.65
C ALA A 131 2.19 7.51 -0.76
N GLY A 132 1.97 8.82 -0.90
CA GLY A 132 0.98 9.57 -0.12
C GLY A 132 -0.46 9.09 -0.37
N PHE A 133 -0.84 8.89 -1.64
CA PHE A 133 -2.18 8.43 -2.00
C PHE A 133 -2.43 6.97 -1.59
N LEU A 134 -1.44 6.08 -1.74
CA LEU A 134 -1.54 4.70 -1.23
C LEU A 134 -1.71 4.68 0.29
N ALA A 135 -0.90 5.45 1.03
CA ALA A 135 -1.00 5.58 2.47
C ALA A 135 -2.37 6.13 2.90
N MET A 136 -2.90 7.13 2.20
CA MET A 136 -4.24 7.67 2.46
C MET A 136 -5.34 6.62 2.26
N GLY A 137 -5.24 5.79 1.21
CA GLY A 137 -6.14 4.68 0.96
C GLY A 137 -6.10 3.62 2.06
N MET A 138 -4.89 3.30 2.54
CA MET A 138 -4.68 2.38 3.67
C MET A 138 -5.24 2.96 4.98
N LEU A 139 -5.03 4.24 5.28
CA LEU A 139 -5.59 4.92 6.45
C LEU A 139 -7.13 4.95 6.44
N CYS A 140 -7.74 5.24 5.29
CA CYS A 140 -9.19 5.15 5.13
C CYS A 140 -9.69 3.73 5.42
N SER A 141 -8.92 2.71 5.01
CA SER A 141 -9.24 1.31 5.27
C SER A 141 -9.09 0.93 6.74
N CYS A 142 -8.04 1.41 7.42
CA CYS A 142 -7.87 1.30 8.87
C CYS A 142 -9.05 1.91 9.63
N TRP A 143 -9.49 3.11 9.24
CA TRP A 143 -10.65 3.77 9.84
C TRP A 143 -11.93 2.93 9.68
N CYS A 144 -12.15 2.37 8.49
CA CYS A 144 -13.27 1.45 8.25
C CYS A 144 -13.16 0.18 9.12
N ALA A 145 -11.97 -0.40 9.24
CA ALA A 145 -11.74 -1.58 10.08
C ALA A 145 -11.95 -1.29 11.57
N TRP A 146 -11.60 -0.09 12.03
CA TRP A 146 -11.86 0.37 13.40
C TRP A 146 -13.34 0.31 13.76
N LYS A 147 -14.19 0.83 12.85
CA LYS A 147 -15.66 0.77 12.99
C LYS A 147 -16.20 -0.66 12.94
N GLY A 148 -15.52 -1.55 12.22
CA GLY A 148 -15.91 -2.95 12.05
C GLY A 148 -15.39 -3.91 13.12
N ARG A 149 -14.48 -3.48 14.02
CA ARG A 149 -13.66 -4.40 14.84
C ARG A 149 -14.48 -5.36 15.72
N GLY A 150 -15.65 -4.92 16.18
CA GLY A 150 -16.48 -5.67 17.14
C GLY A 150 -17.32 -6.78 16.53
N ARG A 151 -17.33 -6.93 15.20
CA ARG A 151 -18.26 -7.87 14.52
C ARG A 151 -17.84 -9.33 14.63
N ASN A 152 -16.54 -9.63 14.60
CA ASN A 152 -16.00 -10.98 14.76
C ASN A 152 -14.47 -10.95 14.99
N ARG A 153 -13.89 -12.12 15.32
CA ARG A 153 -12.44 -12.30 15.56
C ARG A 153 -11.58 -11.92 14.35
N PHE A 154 -12.04 -12.21 13.13
CA PHE A 154 -11.33 -11.86 11.89
C PHE A 154 -11.27 -10.34 11.67
N ALA A 155 -12.34 -9.62 11.97
CA ALA A 155 -12.40 -8.16 11.89
C ALA A 155 -11.49 -7.50 12.94
N ALA A 156 -11.39 -8.07 14.14
CA ALA A 156 -10.44 -7.63 15.16
C ALA A 156 -8.97 -7.86 14.73
N GLN A 157 -8.66 -9.02 14.15
CA GLN A 157 -7.33 -9.31 13.60
C GLN A 157 -6.98 -8.39 12.43
N LEU A 158 -7.91 -8.20 11.49
CA LEU A 158 -7.75 -7.28 10.36
C LEU A 158 -7.48 -5.86 10.84
N PHE A 159 -8.24 -5.39 11.85
CA PHE A 159 -8.03 -4.09 12.48
C PHE A 159 -6.60 -3.94 13.02
N TRP A 160 -6.13 -4.91 13.83
CA TRP A 160 -4.79 -4.82 14.42
C TRP A 160 -3.70 -4.85 13.35
N ILE A 161 -3.79 -5.76 12.38
CA ILE A 161 -2.78 -5.90 11.34
C ILE A 161 -2.75 -4.66 10.46
N TRP A 162 -3.89 -4.17 9.96
CA TRP A 162 -3.92 -2.96 9.15
C TRP A 162 -3.44 -1.73 9.93
N SER A 163 -3.81 -1.60 11.20
CA SER A 163 -3.34 -0.49 12.04
C SER A 163 -1.83 -0.53 12.24
N LEU A 164 -1.27 -1.70 12.57
CA LEU A 164 0.16 -1.85 12.78
C LEU A 164 0.94 -1.62 11.48
N VAL A 165 0.51 -2.25 10.39
CA VAL A 165 1.17 -2.14 9.08
C VAL A 165 1.09 -0.73 8.49
N THR A 166 0.06 0.04 8.80
CA THR A 166 -0.10 1.41 8.26
C THR A 166 0.48 2.47 9.18
N LEU A 167 0.17 2.42 10.49
CA LEU A 167 0.57 3.47 11.43
C LEU A 167 2.03 3.35 11.84
N LEU A 168 2.58 2.14 12.01
CA LEU A 168 3.97 1.99 12.46
C LEU A 168 4.97 2.61 11.47
N PRO A 169 4.88 2.37 10.14
CA PRO A 169 5.75 3.05 9.18
C PRO A 169 5.53 4.56 9.15
N LEU A 170 4.28 5.05 9.22
CA LEU A 170 4.00 6.49 9.20
C LEU A 170 4.56 7.21 10.42
N VAL A 171 4.40 6.62 11.61
CA VAL A 171 4.98 7.12 12.85
C VAL A 171 6.51 7.11 12.75
N GLY A 172 7.09 6.04 12.21
CA GLY A 172 8.53 5.94 11.97
C GLY A 172 9.06 7.03 11.04
N ILE A 173 8.41 7.26 9.89
CA ILE A 173 8.75 8.35 8.95
C ILE A 173 8.64 9.70 9.65
N PHE A 174 7.55 9.94 10.39
CA PHE A 174 7.32 11.19 11.10
C PHE A 174 8.42 11.48 12.12
N PHE A 175 8.79 10.49 12.93
CA PHE A 175 9.89 10.64 13.90
C PHE A 175 11.23 10.85 13.19
N SER A 176 11.51 10.10 12.13
CA SER A 176 12.73 10.26 11.33
C SER A 176 12.85 11.66 10.75
N GLU A 177 11.82 12.17 10.08
CA GLU A 177 11.83 13.52 9.50
C GLU A 177 11.88 14.61 10.58
N SER A 178 11.16 14.44 11.70
CA SER A 178 11.20 15.38 12.82
C SER A 178 12.61 15.48 13.43
N LEU A 179 13.28 14.34 13.60
CA LEU A 179 14.67 14.30 14.06
C LEU A 179 15.62 14.91 13.00
N LEU A 180 15.38 14.73 11.70
CA LEU A 180 16.20 15.34 10.64
C LEU A 180 16.11 16.86 10.73
N LEU A 181 14.89 17.37 10.84
CA LEU A 181 14.64 18.80 10.96
C LEU A 181 15.27 19.36 12.24
N LEU A 182 15.11 18.66 13.37
CA LEU A 182 15.69 19.07 14.64
C LEU A 182 17.22 19.13 14.59
N THR A 183 17.87 18.14 13.97
CA THR A 183 19.34 18.13 13.84
C THR A 183 19.87 19.22 12.91
N ARG A 184 19.11 19.62 11.88
CA ARG A 184 19.46 20.75 11.01
C ARG A 184 19.38 22.12 11.69
N LEU A 185 18.62 22.24 12.76
CA LEU A 185 18.52 23.48 13.54
C LEU A 185 19.71 23.68 14.50
N GLU A 186 20.67 22.75 14.48
CA GLU A 186 21.87 22.70 15.33
C GLU A 186 21.65 23.09 16.81
N PRO A 187 20.63 22.55 17.53
CA PRO A 187 20.54 22.77 18.96
C PRO A 187 21.74 22.13 19.66
N SER A 188 22.39 22.86 20.57
CA SER A 188 23.56 22.37 21.32
C SER A 188 23.28 21.05 22.05
N TRP A 189 22.06 20.83 22.53
CA TRP A 189 21.63 19.60 23.21
C TRP A 189 21.34 18.41 22.28
N ALA A 190 21.13 18.65 20.98
CA ALA A 190 20.79 17.61 19.99
C ALA A 190 22.04 16.98 19.34
N THR A 191 23.22 17.54 19.58
CA THR A 191 24.51 17.02 19.09
C THR A 191 24.81 15.55 19.46
N PRO A 192 24.56 15.06 20.70
CA PRO A 192 24.76 13.64 21.03
C PRO A 192 23.74 12.71 20.35
N ILE A 193 22.51 13.20 20.14
CA ILE A 193 21.45 12.44 19.45
C ILE A 193 21.82 12.31 17.97
N HIS A 194 22.28 13.39 17.35
CA HIS A 194 22.76 13.38 15.98
C HIS A 194 23.96 12.44 15.80
N SER A 195 24.97 12.49 16.69
CA SER A 195 26.15 11.63 16.57
C SER A 195 25.84 10.15 16.77
N ALA A 196 24.91 9.81 17.67
CA ALA A 196 24.45 8.43 17.86
C ALA A 196 23.63 7.92 16.68
N LEU A 197 22.79 8.78 16.09
CA LEU A 197 21.89 8.37 15.03
C LEU A 197 22.50 8.49 13.63
N ARG A 198 23.55 9.30 13.37
CA ARG A 198 24.05 9.60 12.00
C ARG A 198 24.36 8.38 11.12
N HIS A 199 24.66 7.23 11.74
CA HIS A 199 24.97 5.98 11.04
C HIS A 199 23.74 5.05 10.90
N SER A 200 22.59 5.49 11.38
CA SER A 200 21.36 4.71 11.38
C SER A 200 20.73 4.65 10.00
N VAL A 201 20.23 3.46 9.67
CA VAL A 201 19.52 3.17 8.42
C VAL A 201 18.22 3.99 8.30
N PHE A 202 17.66 4.45 9.42
CA PHE A 202 16.42 5.24 9.44
C PHE A 202 16.52 6.58 8.71
N TRP A 203 17.72 7.15 8.54
CA TRP A 203 17.89 8.39 7.78
C TRP A 203 17.86 8.19 6.27
N HIS A 204 17.98 6.95 5.81
CA HIS A 204 18.08 6.66 4.38
C HIS A 204 16.69 6.50 3.80
N LEU A 205 16.38 7.31 2.78
CA LEU A 205 15.12 7.22 2.03
C LEU A 205 14.85 5.79 1.51
N GLY A 206 15.91 5.05 1.15
CA GLY A 206 15.80 3.67 0.69
C GLY A 206 15.14 2.76 1.70
N PHE A 207 15.49 2.87 2.98
CA PHE A 207 14.85 2.11 4.05
C PHE A 207 13.34 2.35 4.11
N TRP A 208 12.90 3.61 3.98
CA TRP A 208 11.49 3.95 4.01
C TRP A 208 10.72 3.54 2.75
N GLU A 209 11.36 3.57 1.57
CA GLU A 209 10.76 3.02 0.34
C GLU A 209 10.51 1.51 0.47
N TRP A 210 11.50 0.75 0.94
CA TRP A 210 11.37 -0.69 1.17
C TRP A 210 10.33 -1.01 2.25
N THR A 211 10.34 -0.27 3.37
CA THR A 211 9.37 -0.43 4.44
C THR A 211 7.94 -0.14 3.95
N GLY A 212 7.76 0.92 3.16
CA GLY A 212 6.48 1.26 2.54
C GLY A 212 5.98 0.18 1.58
N ALA A 213 6.87 -0.37 0.74
CA ALA A 213 6.51 -1.46 -0.17
C ALA A 213 6.07 -2.73 0.57
N VAL A 214 6.82 -3.12 1.62
CA VAL A 214 6.45 -4.24 2.49
C VAL A 214 5.11 -3.97 3.17
N ALA A 215 4.87 -2.75 3.64
CA ALA A 215 3.61 -2.38 4.28
C ALA A 215 2.41 -2.51 3.33
N VAL A 216 2.53 -2.02 2.10
CA VAL A 216 1.49 -2.20 1.06
C VAL A 216 1.25 -3.69 0.81
N PHE A 217 2.30 -4.51 0.67
CA PHE A 217 2.15 -5.93 0.42
C PHE A 217 1.45 -6.66 1.58
N LEU A 218 1.88 -6.44 2.83
CA LEU A 218 1.24 -7.02 4.02
C LEU A 218 -0.21 -6.56 4.18
N PHE A 219 -0.51 -5.31 3.84
CA PHE A 219 -1.86 -4.78 3.84
C PHE A 219 -2.75 -5.54 2.85
N LEU A 220 -2.26 -5.81 1.63
CA LEU A 220 -2.97 -6.61 0.62
C LEU A 220 -3.13 -8.07 1.06
N CYS A 221 -2.08 -8.69 1.64
CA CYS A 221 -2.18 -10.03 2.22
C CYS A 221 -3.31 -10.11 3.26
N ALA A 222 -3.32 -9.18 4.22
CA ALA A 222 -4.37 -9.10 5.22
C ALA A 222 -5.76 -8.90 4.58
N ALA A 223 -5.84 -8.08 3.53
CA ALA A 223 -7.07 -7.86 2.77
C ALA A 223 -7.57 -9.13 2.07
N VAL A 224 -6.71 -10.06 1.62
CA VAL A 224 -7.14 -11.33 1.01
C VAL A 224 -7.52 -12.36 2.06
N PHE A 225 -6.67 -12.52 3.08
CA PHE A 225 -6.77 -13.66 3.99
C PHE A 225 -7.76 -13.43 5.14
N LEU A 226 -7.83 -12.21 5.68
CA LEU A 226 -8.55 -11.92 6.93
C LEU A 226 -9.90 -11.23 6.74
N THR A 227 -10.21 -10.76 5.53
CA THR A 227 -11.56 -10.31 5.21
C THR A 227 -12.50 -11.52 5.18
N PRO A 228 -13.60 -11.48 5.95
CA PRO A 228 -14.57 -12.58 5.96
C PRO A 228 -15.10 -12.84 4.55
N ARG A 229 -15.33 -14.12 4.21
CA ARG A 229 -16.21 -14.43 3.08
C ARG A 229 -17.51 -13.70 3.33
N ARG A 230 -18.06 -13.03 2.31
CA ARG A 230 -19.50 -12.75 2.31
C ARG A 230 -20.16 -14.13 2.45
N ALA A 231 -20.58 -14.49 3.66
CA ALA A 231 -21.73 -15.36 3.77
C ALA A 231 -22.82 -14.58 3.04
N THR A 232 -23.31 -15.13 1.94
CA THR A 232 -24.67 -14.81 1.51
C THR A 232 -25.49 -14.88 2.77
N LEU A 233 -25.98 -13.72 3.25
CA LEU A 233 -27.11 -13.73 4.17
C LEU A 233 -28.10 -14.74 3.58
N PRO A 234 -28.65 -15.69 4.36
CA PRO A 234 -29.77 -16.45 3.87
C PRO A 234 -30.75 -15.42 3.33
N TYR A 235 -31.10 -15.56 2.06
CA TYR A 235 -32.20 -14.81 1.48
C TYR A 235 -33.40 -15.16 2.33
N VAL A 236 -33.75 -14.29 3.27
CA VAL A 236 -35.05 -14.36 3.93
C VAL A 236 -35.99 -13.83 2.88
N ASP A 237 -36.74 -14.74 2.27
CA ASP A 237 -37.79 -14.38 1.34
C ASP A 237 -38.74 -13.42 2.09
N PRO A 238 -39.05 -12.22 1.55
CA PRO A 238 -40.06 -11.35 2.13
C PRO A 238 -41.40 -12.06 2.39
N PHE A 239 -41.69 -13.14 1.65
CA PHE A 239 -42.87 -13.98 1.88
C PHE A 239 -42.84 -14.76 3.20
N ASP A 240 -41.68 -15.19 3.71
CA ASP A 240 -41.58 -15.95 4.96
C ASP A 240 -41.89 -15.07 6.20
N CYS A 241 -41.53 -13.79 6.15
CA CYS A 241 -41.91 -12.82 7.18
C CYS A 241 -43.40 -12.46 7.14
N ALA A 242 -44.02 -12.47 5.96
CA ALA A 242 -45.44 -12.19 5.82
C ALA A 242 -46.30 -13.35 6.34
N VAL A 243 -45.88 -14.60 6.12
CA VAL A 243 -46.59 -15.79 6.59
C VAL A 243 -46.53 -15.92 8.11
N THR A 244 -45.37 -15.67 8.73
CA THR A 244 -45.25 -15.69 10.20
C THR A 244 -46.09 -14.58 10.87
N SER A 245 -46.14 -13.39 10.29
CA SER A 245 -47.02 -12.31 10.77
C SER A 245 -48.51 -12.60 10.59
N LEU A 246 -48.90 -13.41 9.60
CA LEU A 246 -50.29 -13.79 9.37
C LEU A 246 -50.76 -14.85 10.37
N TYR A 247 -49.90 -15.80 10.75
CA TYR A 247 -50.22 -16.79 11.77
C TYR A 247 -50.32 -16.19 13.18
N ASP A 248 -49.45 -15.24 13.53
CA ASP A 248 -49.51 -14.59 14.85
C ASP A 248 -50.75 -13.69 15.02
N ASN A 249 -51.26 -13.08 13.95
CA ASN A 249 -52.49 -12.26 14.00
C ASN A 249 -53.79 -13.09 13.94
N LEU A 250 -53.73 -14.38 13.61
CA LEU A 250 -54.89 -15.29 13.61
C LEU A 250 -55.02 -16.09 14.93
N ALA A 251 -54.04 -15.97 15.82
CA ALA A 251 -53.99 -16.65 17.12
C ALA A 251 -54.47 -15.78 18.30
N THR A 252 -55.02 -14.60 18.02
CA THR A 252 -55.68 -13.69 18.97
C THR A 252 -57.13 -13.48 18.59
#